data_AF-A0A4Q2AEV5-F1
#
_entry.id   AF-A0A4Q2AEV5-F1
#
_cell.length_a   1.000
_cell.length_b   1.000
_cell.length_c   1.000
_cell.angle_alpha   90.00
_cell.angle_beta   90.00
_cell.angle_gamma   90.00
#
_symmetry.space_group_name_H-M   'P 1'
#
loop_
_entity.id
_entity.type
_entity.pdbx_description
1 polymer ?
#
loop_
_entity_poly.entity_id
_entity_poly.type
_entity_poly.pdbx_seq_one_letter_code
_entity_poly.pdbx_strand_id
1 'polypeptide(L)'
;MNIRPTRFTRPALGALCVATLAALPACNGDACFGVDVCFNNNTQTVSLSGTAATGDALASAPVAVSCAVGSATTLTDGGGNYSLTLNAALPCVITVTSGGTSLHSLAYAGGTFNTTPETELMLVYLAAQLGTNTAGLIGNFQGNLHFQQVMNSPNAVQDAQSAVVTNLQQRYALTLVTPAFLTTSFVVGQPGVDSDLVALAKAGAIDSNGLPDPVAVSLLTQAGAAHPL
;
A
#
# COMPACT_ATOMS: atom_id res chain seq x y z
N MET A 1 44.79 -45.07 -53.07
CA MET A 1 43.38 -44.79 -52.72
C MET A 1 43.36 -43.48 -51.94
N ASN A 2 42.66 -42.40 -52.28
CA ASN A 2 41.48 -42.19 -53.11
C ASN A 2 41.65 -40.90 -53.94
N ILE A 3 41.07 -40.92 -55.14
CA ILE A 3 40.95 -39.81 -56.07
C ILE A 3 39.70 -39.01 -55.70
N ARG A 4 39.73 -37.67 -55.72
CA ARG A 4 38.87 -36.85 -56.61
C ARG A 4 39.03 -35.33 -56.42
N PRO A 5 38.74 -34.54 -57.48
CA PRO A 5 39.25 -33.19 -57.71
C PRO A 5 38.14 -32.11 -57.63
N THR A 6 38.47 -30.91 -58.14
CA THR A 6 37.63 -29.77 -58.59
C THR A 6 37.42 -28.61 -57.62
N ARG A 7 37.32 -27.34 -58.03
CA ARG A 7 37.75 -26.53 -59.19
C ARG A 7 37.58 -25.07 -58.73
N PHE A 8 38.45 -24.18 -59.22
CA PHE A 8 38.32 -22.72 -59.14
C PHE A 8 37.03 -22.22 -59.81
N THR A 9 36.39 -21.19 -59.25
CA THR A 9 36.02 -19.95 -59.96
C THR A 9 35.60 -18.83 -58.99
N ARG A 10 35.74 -17.60 -59.47
CA ARG A 10 35.96 -16.31 -58.80
C ARG A 10 34.64 -15.51 -58.57
N PRO A 11 34.70 -14.27 -58.01
CA PRO A 11 33.68 -13.67 -57.15
C PRO A 11 32.65 -12.85 -57.93
N ALA A 12 31.50 -12.58 -57.30
CA ALA A 12 30.57 -11.56 -57.77
C ALA A 12 29.78 -10.95 -56.61
N LEU A 13 29.94 -9.62 -56.50
CA LEU A 13 28.91 -8.62 -56.23
C LEU A 13 28.25 -8.62 -54.85
N GLY A 14 28.64 -7.59 -54.08
CA GLY A 14 27.96 -7.16 -52.88
C GLY A 14 26.59 -6.55 -53.16
N ALA A 15 25.70 -6.79 -52.21
CA ALA A 15 24.51 -5.98 -51.98
C ALA A 15 24.54 -5.56 -50.51
N LEU A 16 24.65 -4.25 -50.28
CA LEU A 16 24.36 -3.64 -48.98
C LEU A 16 22.86 -3.83 -48.70
N CYS A 17 22.53 -4.48 -47.59
CA CYS A 17 21.23 -4.33 -46.94
C CYS A 17 21.46 -3.77 -45.54
N VAL A 18 21.12 -2.48 -45.39
CA VAL A 18 20.96 -1.81 -44.10
C VAL A 18 19.70 -2.39 -43.45
N ALA A 19 19.87 -3.21 -42.41
CA ALA A 19 18.77 -3.66 -41.56
C ALA A 19 18.83 -2.90 -40.23
N THR A 20 18.20 -1.73 -40.21
CA THR A 20 17.70 -1.10 -38.98
C THR A 20 16.25 -1.53 -38.80
N LEU A 21 15.91 -2.13 -37.66
CA LEU A 21 14.82 -1.72 -36.76
C LEU A 21 14.58 -2.77 -35.65
N ALA A 22 14.79 -2.32 -34.41
CA ALA A 22 14.02 -2.54 -33.19
C ALA A 22 13.64 -3.98 -32.73
N ALA A 23 14.32 -4.40 -31.67
CA ALA A 23 13.77 -4.97 -30.41
C ALA A 23 12.42 -4.32 -29.99
N LEU A 24 11.45 -4.90 -29.26
CA LEU A 24 11.25 -6.10 -28.42
C LEU A 24 9.70 -6.24 -28.19
N PRO A 25 9.18 -7.31 -27.53
CA PRO A 25 7.77 -7.68 -27.49
C PRO A 25 6.95 -6.98 -26.39
N ALA A 26 5.66 -6.72 -26.66
CA ALA A 26 4.51 -6.80 -25.75
C ALA A 26 3.33 -6.03 -26.36
N CYS A 27 2.53 -6.69 -27.21
CA CYS A 27 1.15 -6.27 -27.40
C CYS A 27 0.38 -6.68 -26.14
N ASN A 28 0.10 -5.71 -25.27
CA ASN A 28 -1.09 -5.77 -24.45
C ASN A 28 -2.28 -5.95 -25.40
N GLY A 29 -2.93 -7.11 -25.33
CA GLY A 29 -4.04 -7.45 -26.22
C GLY A 29 -5.28 -6.62 -25.87
N ASP A 30 -5.43 -5.46 -26.51
CA ASP A 30 -6.72 -4.81 -26.66
C ASP A 30 -7.42 -5.40 -27.90
N ALA A 31 -8.35 -6.32 -27.66
CA ALA A 31 -9.28 -6.78 -28.69
C ALA A 31 -10.50 -5.83 -28.71
N CYS A 32 -10.44 -4.81 -29.56
CA CYS A 32 -11.57 -3.90 -29.80
C CYS A 32 -12.43 -4.42 -30.97
N PHE A 33 -13.67 -4.83 -30.67
CA PHE A 33 -14.70 -5.08 -31.69
C PHE A 33 -15.91 -4.15 -31.46
N GLY A 34 -16.17 -3.28 -32.43
CA GLY A 34 -17.52 -2.81 -32.80
C GLY A 34 -18.26 -1.86 -31.85
N VAL A 35 -18.34 -0.59 -32.27
CA VAL A 35 -19.32 0.47 -31.93
C VAL A 35 -19.57 0.80 -30.45
N ASP A 36 -18.92 1.90 -30.06
CA ASP A 36 -19.22 2.83 -28.96
C ASP A 36 -18.67 2.49 -27.55
N VAL A 37 -17.79 3.38 -27.10
CA VAL A 37 -17.15 3.51 -25.77
C VAL A 37 -16.12 2.43 -25.36
N CYS A 38 -14.83 2.75 -25.54
CA CYS A 38 -13.76 2.11 -24.76
C CYS A 38 -13.83 2.62 -23.32
N PHE A 39 -14.54 1.90 -22.44
CA PHE A 39 -14.38 2.12 -21.00
C PHE A 39 -13.02 1.58 -20.56
N ASN A 40 -11.99 2.41 -20.63
CA ASN A 40 -10.75 2.17 -19.90
C ASN A 40 -11.00 2.52 -18.42
N ASN A 41 -11.93 1.81 -17.78
CA ASN A 41 -11.98 1.79 -16.34
C ASN A 41 -10.75 0.98 -15.94
N ASN A 42 -9.64 1.66 -15.64
CA ASN A 42 -8.38 1.11 -15.12
C ASN A 42 -8.57 0.44 -13.73
N THR A 43 -9.73 -0.17 -13.53
CA THR A 43 -10.19 -0.87 -12.37
C THR A 43 -9.97 -2.36 -12.59
N GLN A 44 -9.45 -3.01 -11.57
CA GLN A 44 -9.24 -4.45 -11.53
C GLN A 44 -9.99 -5.04 -10.35
N THR A 45 -10.25 -6.34 -10.38
CA THR A 45 -10.76 -7.04 -9.21
C THR A 45 -9.66 -7.11 -8.16
N VAL A 46 -9.83 -6.35 -7.08
CA VAL A 46 -8.92 -6.31 -5.92
C VAL A 46 -9.58 -7.06 -4.77
N SER A 47 -8.86 -7.97 -4.15
CA SER A 47 -9.27 -8.59 -2.88
C SER A 47 -8.45 -7.99 -1.75
N LEU A 48 -9.13 -7.53 -0.71
CA LEU A 48 -8.54 -6.92 0.47
C LEU A 48 -8.98 -7.67 1.72
N SER A 49 -8.04 -7.89 2.62
CA SER A 49 -8.29 -8.43 3.94
C SER A 49 -7.46 -7.69 4.98
N GLY A 50 -7.78 -7.85 6.26
CA GLY A 50 -6.98 -7.27 7.34
C GLY A 50 -7.61 -7.47 8.69
N THR A 51 -6.88 -7.06 9.72
CA THR A 51 -7.36 -7.06 11.11
C THR A 51 -7.43 -5.63 11.60
N ALA A 52 -8.57 -5.24 12.17
CA ALA A 52 -8.76 -3.96 12.83
C ALA A 52 -8.66 -4.13 14.36
N ALA A 53 -7.66 -3.52 14.96
CA ALA A 53 -7.39 -3.67 16.39
C ALA A 53 -6.67 -2.47 16.99
N THR A 54 -6.88 -2.27 18.29
CA THR A 54 -6.22 -1.21 19.10
C THR A 54 -5.44 -1.78 20.28
N GLY A 55 -5.10 -3.07 20.23
CA GLY A 55 -4.74 -3.91 21.37
C GLY A 55 -5.88 -4.84 21.78
N ASP A 56 -7.12 -4.46 21.45
CA ASP A 56 -8.28 -5.33 21.41
C ASP A 56 -8.90 -5.33 20.01
N ALA A 57 -9.59 -6.42 19.66
CA ALA A 57 -10.30 -6.55 18.40
C ALA A 57 -11.44 -5.53 18.30
N LEU A 58 -11.47 -4.78 17.20
CA LEU A 58 -12.60 -3.92 16.89
C LEU A 58 -13.70 -4.77 16.27
N ALA A 59 -14.56 -5.37 17.08
CA ALA A 59 -15.63 -6.26 16.63
C ALA A 59 -16.84 -5.50 16.07
N SER A 60 -17.46 -6.01 14.99
CA SER A 60 -18.64 -5.42 14.35
C SER A 60 -18.45 -3.94 13.95
N ALA A 61 -17.21 -3.54 13.68
CA ALA A 61 -16.83 -2.20 13.29
C ALA A 61 -17.06 -2.01 11.78
N PRO A 62 -17.74 -0.93 11.35
CA PRO A 62 -17.82 -0.55 9.94
C PRO A 62 -16.45 -0.33 9.34
N VAL A 63 -16.18 -1.00 8.22
CA VAL A 63 -15.01 -0.82 7.38
C VAL A 63 -15.45 -0.18 6.07
N ALA A 64 -14.94 0.99 5.75
CA ALA A 64 -15.12 1.66 4.47
C ALA A 64 -13.80 1.68 3.70
N VAL A 65 -13.82 1.19 2.46
CA VAL A 65 -12.69 1.22 1.55
C VAL A 65 -12.99 2.18 0.42
N SER A 66 -12.16 3.21 0.28
CA SER A 66 -12.27 4.22 -0.77
C SER A 66 -10.99 4.24 -1.59
N CYS A 67 -11.07 3.80 -2.84
CA CYS A 67 -9.94 3.74 -3.75
C CYS A 67 -9.85 4.97 -4.65
N ALA A 68 -8.74 5.11 -5.39
CA ALA A 68 -8.59 6.14 -6.41
C ALA A 68 -9.77 6.10 -7.39
N VAL A 69 -10.21 4.89 -7.74
CA VAL A 69 -11.51 4.64 -8.37
C VAL A 69 -12.15 3.42 -7.70
N GLY A 70 -13.43 3.53 -7.33
CA GLY A 70 -14.20 2.46 -6.69
C GLY A 70 -14.20 2.52 -5.16
N SER A 71 -15.22 1.95 -4.55
CA SER A 71 -15.36 1.88 -3.10
C SER A 71 -16.18 0.64 -2.70
N ALA A 72 -16.02 0.22 -1.45
CA ALA A 72 -16.77 -0.87 -0.85
C ALA A 72 -16.90 -0.67 0.66
N THR A 73 -17.83 -1.38 1.28
CA THR A 73 -17.97 -1.41 2.75
C THR A 73 -18.15 -2.86 3.21
N THR A 74 -17.71 -3.14 4.44
CA THR A 74 -17.93 -4.42 5.12
C THR A 74 -17.96 -4.19 6.64
N LEU A 75 -18.10 -5.25 7.41
CA LEU A 75 -17.96 -5.25 8.87
C LEU A 75 -16.79 -6.15 9.26
N THR A 76 -16.15 -5.81 10.37
CA THR A 76 -15.24 -6.73 11.04
C THR A 76 -16.02 -7.84 11.76
N ASP A 77 -15.44 -9.03 11.85
CA ASP A 77 -15.94 -10.13 12.66
C ASP A 77 -15.62 -9.94 14.17
N GLY A 78 -15.97 -10.92 15.00
CA GLY A 78 -15.69 -10.88 16.45
C GLY A 78 -14.20 -10.85 16.82
N GLY A 79 -13.31 -11.24 15.90
CA GLY A 79 -11.85 -11.16 16.04
C GLY A 79 -11.24 -9.90 15.41
N GLY A 80 -12.07 -8.99 14.89
CA GLY A 80 -11.61 -7.76 14.22
C GLY A 80 -11.21 -7.99 12.76
N ASN A 81 -11.37 -9.19 12.20
CA ASN A 81 -10.97 -9.47 10.83
C ASN A 81 -12.00 -8.94 9.84
N TYR A 82 -11.54 -8.42 8.71
CA TYR A 82 -12.39 -8.07 7.57
C TYR A 82 -11.82 -8.65 6.28
N SER A 83 -12.71 -8.91 5.33
CA SER A 83 -12.37 -9.31 3.96
C SER A 83 -13.45 -8.81 3.00
N LEU A 84 -13.03 -8.33 1.84
CA LEU A 84 -13.92 -7.92 0.76
C LEU A 84 -13.21 -8.00 -0.60
N THR A 85 -14.01 -8.07 -1.65
CA THR A 85 -13.53 -7.97 -3.04
C THR A 85 -14.28 -6.83 -3.73
N LEU A 86 -13.57 -6.00 -4.47
CA LEU A 86 -14.14 -4.86 -5.20
C LEU A 86 -13.44 -4.67 -6.54
N ASN A 87 -14.15 -4.08 -7.51
CA ASN A 87 -13.53 -3.60 -8.75
C ASN A 87 -13.05 -2.17 -8.52
N ALA A 88 -11.73 -1.96 -8.47
CA ALA A 88 -11.15 -0.69 -8.09
C ALA A 88 -9.80 -0.41 -8.79
N ALA A 89 -9.44 0.87 -8.86
CA ALA A 89 -8.09 1.33 -9.16
C ALA A 89 -7.39 1.73 -7.86
N LEU A 90 -6.21 1.14 -7.62
CA LEU A 90 -5.39 1.39 -6.43
C LEU A 90 -4.74 2.78 -6.47
N PRO A 91 -4.33 3.34 -5.32
CA PRO A 91 -4.41 2.76 -3.97
C PRO A 91 -5.79 2.98 -3.33
N CYS A 92 -6.00 2.43 -2.14
CA CYS A 92 -7.21 2.59 -1.35
C CYS A 92 -6.92 3.04 0.08
N VAL A 93 -7.74 3.96 0.56
CA VAL A 93 -7.84 4.28 1.99
C VAL A 93 -8.84 3.35 2.63
N ILE A 94 -8.44 2.71 3.72
CA ILE A 94 -9.32 1.88 4.56
C ILE A 94 -9.64 2.71 5.81
N THR A 95 -10.92 2.83 6.15
CA THR A 95 -11.40 3.54 7.34
C THR A 95 -12.20 2.57 8.18
N VAL A 96 -11.81 2.39 9.43
CA VAL A 96 -12.56 1.59 10.41
C VAL A 96 -13.08 2.51 11.49
N THR A 97 -14.38 2.48 11.75
CA THR A 97 -15.01 3.31 12.79
C THR A 97 -15.49 2.44 13.94
N SER A 98 -15.19 2.82 15.18
CA SER A 98 -15.67 2.13 16.37
C SER A 98 -15.85 3.12 17.52
N GLY A 99 -16.95 3.04 18.27
CA GLY A 99 -17.12 3.85 19.50
C GLY A 99 -17.02 5.37 19.34
N GLY A 100 -17.21 5.90 18.13
CA GLY A 100 -17.05 7.33 17.82
C GLY A 100 -15.65 7.76 17.41
N THR A 101 -14.69 6.83 17.34
CA THR A 101 -13.35 7.04 16.80
C THR A 101 -13.18 6.36 15.45
N SER A 102 -12.22 6.83 14.67
CA SER A 102 -11.85 6.24 13.37
C SER A 102 -10.36 6.01 13.29
N LEU A 103 -9.99 4.84 12.78
CA LEU A 103 -8.64 4.51 12.37
C LEU A 103 -8.59 4.38 10.85
N HIS A 104 -7.46 4.77 10.29
CA HIS A 104 -7.22 4.75 8.86
C HIS A 104 -6.01 3.88 8.54
N SER A 105 -6.05 3.31 7.35
CA SER A 105 -4.98 2.53 6.76
C SER A 105 -4.96 2.70 5.24
N LEU A 106 -4.00 2.05 4.59
CA LEU A 106 -3.69 2.19 3.18
C LEU A 106 -3.48 0.80 2.55
N ALA A 107 -4.17 0.54 1.44
CA ALA A 107 -3.89 -0.57 0.56
C ALA A 107 -3.33 -0.07 -0.79
N TYR A 108 -2.08 -0.40 -1.09
CA TYR A 108 -1.44 -0.10 -2.39
C TYR A 108 -1.40 -1.31 -3.34
N ALA A 109 -1.96 -2.44 -2.91
CA ALA A 109 -2.07 -3.68 -3.66
C ALA A 109 -3.32 -4.47 -3.20
N GLY A 110 -3.61 -5.60 -3.83
CA GLY A 110 -4.47 -6.63 -3.22
C GLY A 110 -3.72 -7.40 -2.14
N GLY A 111 -4.43 -7.92 -1.14
CA GLY A 111 -3.85 -8.71 -0.05
C GLY A 111 -4.26 -8.20 1.35
N THR A 112 -3.38 -8.45 2.32
CA THR A 112 -3.59 -8.06 3.72
C THR A 112 -3.10 -6.63 3.96
N PHE A 113 -3.98 -5.81 4.51
CA PHE A 113 -3.69 -4.46 5.00
C PHE A 113 -4.48 -4.27 6.29
N ASN A 114 -3.79 -4.20 7.42
CA ASN A 114 -4.40 -4.06 8.75
C ASN A 114 -4.84 -2.62 9.02
N THR A 115 -5.72 -2.41 10.00
CA THR A 115 -6.09 -1.07 10.46
C THR A 115 -5.85 -0.96 11.96
N THR A 116 -4.76 -0.30 12.35
CA THR A 116 -4.29 -0.21 13.74
C THR A 116 -3.78 1.21 14.04
N PRO A 117 -3.51 1.55 15.31
CA PRO A 117 -2.86 2.82 15.65
C PRO A 117 -1.52 3.05 14.94
N GLU A 118 -0.78 1.99 14.62
CA GLU A 118 0.47 2.11 13.85
C GLU A 118 0.22 2.52 12.40
N THR A 119 -0.85 2.02 11.75
CA THR A 119 -1.21 2.43 10.39
C THR A 119 -1.74 3.86 10.33
N GLU A 120 -2.43 4.30 11.39
CA GLU A 120 -2.81 5.70 11.55
C GLU A 120 -1.57 6.61 11.64
N LEU A 121 -0.57 6.23 12.45
CA LEU A 121 0.70 6.97 12.56
C LEU A 121 1.51 6.98 11.26
N MET A 122 1.45 5.91 10.47
CA MET A 122 2.03 5.88 9.13
C MET A 122 1.37 6.91 8.20
N LEU A 123 0.05 7.06 8.25
CA LEU A 123 -0.65 8.08 7.48
C LEU A 123 -0.37 9.49 8.00
N VAL A 124 -0.21 9.69 9.31
CA VAL A 124 0.28 10.96 9.88
C VAL A 124 1.65 11.32 9.32
N TYR A 125 2.59 10.37 9.30
CA TYR A 125 3.93 10.58 8.75
C TYR A 125 3.88 10.96 7.25
N LEU A 126 3.20 10.15 6.42
CA LEU A 126 3.04 10.41 4.99
C LEU A 126 2.37 11.75 4.71
N ALA A 127 1.31 12.08 5.45
CA ALA A 127 0.62 13.36 5.33
C ALA A 127 1.57 14.53 5.60
N ALA A 128 2.41 14.43 6.64
CA ALA A 128 3.38 15.45 6.97
C ALA A 128 4.49 15.59 5.91
N GLN A 129 4.96 14.47 5.31
CA GLN A 129 5.88 14.52 4.17
C GLN A 129 5.29 15.27 2.97
N LEU A 130 3.98 15.14 2.78
CA LEU A 130 3.20 15.80 1.73
C LEU A 130 2.78 17.24 2.09
N GLY A 131 3.25 17.77 3.23
CA GLY A 131 2.91 19.12 3.68
C GLY A 131 1.44 19.29 4.09
N THR A 132 0.78 18.23 4.52
CA THR A 132 -0.62 18.22 4.96
C THR A 132 -0.80 17.48 6.29
N ASN A 133 -2.03 17.16 6.66
CA ASN A 133 -2.38 16.32 7.81
C ASN A 133 -3.27 15.15 7.34
N THR A 134 -3.54 14.16 8.20
CA THR A 134 -4.29 12.96 7.81
C THR A 134 -5.67 13.28 7.22
N ALA A 135 -6.39 14.25 7.79
CA ALA A 135 -7.69 14.69 7.26
C ALA A 135 -7.56 15.32 5.87
N GLY A 136 -6.50 16.12 5.63
CA GLY A 136 -6.19 16.71 4.34
C GLY A 136 -5.75 15.67 3.31
N LEU A 137 -4.94 14.69 3.72
CA LEU A 137 -4.50 13.58 2.87
C LEU A 137 -5.70 12.74 2.41
N ILE A 138 -6.53 12.28 3.34
CA ILE A 138 -7.69 11.43 3.05
C ILE A 138 -8.79 12.22 2.34
N GLY A 139 -9.12 13.42 2.81
CA GLY A 139 -10.20 14.24 2.26
C GLY A 139 -9.94 14.69 0.82
N ASN A 140 -8.68 14.83 0.41
CA ASN A 140 -8.31 15.19 -0.96
C ASN A 140 -7.78 14.01 -1.78
N PHE A 141 -7.75 12.80 -1.23
CA PHE A 141 -7.13 11.62 -1.83
C PHE A 141 -7.62 11.35 -3.26
N GLN A 142 -8.93 11.33 -3.48
CA GLN A 142 -9.51 11.01 -4.79
C GLN A 142 -9.27 12.11 -5.85
N GLY A 143 -9.10 13.36 -5.42
CA GLY A 143 -8.88 14.50 -6.32
C GLY A 143 -7.42 14.88 -6.53
N ASN A 144 -6.48 14.27 -5.80
CA ASN A 144 -5.07 14.64 -5.81
C ASN A 144 -4.19 13.48 -6.33
N LEU A 145 -3.77 13.59 -7.59
CA LEU A 145 -2.93 12.57 -8.23
C LEU A 145 -1.57 12.38 -7.54
N HIS A 146 -1.01 13.44 -6.94
CA HIS A 146 0.26 13.32 -6.23
C HIS A 146 0.10 12.49 -4.94
N PHE A 147 -1.00 12.70 -4.19
CA PHE A 147 -1.32 11.86 -3.03
C PHE A 147 -1.52 10.40 -3.44
N GLN A 148 -2.24 10.16 -4.53
CA GLN A 148 -2.41 8.81 -5.07
C GLN A 148 -1.07 8.18 -5.47
N GLN A 149 -0.20 8.91 -6.16
CA GLN A 149 1.11 8.41 -6.57
C GLN A 149 1.98 8.01 -5.37
N VAL A 150 2.05 8.85 -4.34
CA VAL A 150 2.82 8.55 -3.13
C VAL A 150 2.23 7.37 -2.36
N MET A 151 0.91 7.36 -2.14
CA MET A 151 0.24 6.27 -1.43
C MET A 151 0.24 4.95 -2.22
N ASN A 152 0.44 4.98 -3.54
CA ASN A 152 0.56 3.78 -4.36
C ASN A 152 2.01 3.28 -4.48
N SER A 153 3.00 4.01 -3.95
CA SER A 153 4.41 3.66 -4.04
C SER A 153 4.79 2.70 -2.90
N PRO A 154 5.12 1.43 -3.20
CA PRO A 154 5.52 0.48 -2.15
C PRO A 154 6.75 0.95 -1.38
N ASN A 155 7.68 1.63 -2.05
CA ASN A 155 8.89 2.18 -1.42
C ASN A 155 8.54 3.28 -0.43
N ALA A 156 7.69 4.24 -0.81
CA ALA A 156 7.29 5.32 0.10
C ALA A 156 6.54 4.77 1.32
N VAL A 157 5.68 3.77 1.13
CA VAL A 157 4.96 3.09 2.22
C VAL A 157 5.90 2.29 3.11
N GLN A 158 6.90 1.60 2.54
CA GLN A 158 7.90 0.87 3.31
C GLN A 158 8.80 1.81 4.12
N ASP A 159 9.25 2.91 3.52
CA ASP A 159 10.05 3.94 4.19
C ASP A 159 9.27 4.58 5.33
N ALA A 160 7.98 4.89 5.13
CA ALA A 160 7.09 5.39 6.16
C ALA A 160 6.91 4.39 7.32
N GLN A 161 6.70 3.10 7.04
CA GLN A 161 6.63 2.07 8.09
C GLN A 161 7.93 2.01 8.91
N SER A 162 9.07 2.00 8.23
CA SER A 162 10.40 1.98 8.88
C SER A 162 10.63 3.22 9.74
N ALA A 163 10.23 4.40 9.25
CA ALA A 163 10.31 5.65 10.00
C ALA A 163 9.41 5.62 11.25
N VAL A 164 8.18 5.12 11.13
CA VAL A 164 7.27 4.96 12.27
C VAL A 164 7.87 4.07 13.34
N VAL A 165 8.32 2.87 12.95
CA VAL A 165 8.93 1.90 13.87
C VAL A 165 10.14 2.52 14.57
N THR A 166 11.05 3.13 13.82
CA THR A 166 12.28 3.72 14.35
C THR A 166 11.99 4.84 15.35
N ASN A 167 11.07 5.77 15.00
CA ASN A 167 10.72 6.88 15.87
C ASN A 167 10.03 6.41 17.16
N LEU A 168 9.12 5.43 17.07
CA LEU A 168 8.45 4.87 18.23
C LEU A 168 9.41 4.11 19.15
N GLN A 169 10.25 3.24 18.59
CA GLN A 169 11.25 2.50 19.36
C GLN A 169 12.20 3.46 20.11
N GLN A 170 12.67 4.52 19.46
CA GLN A 170 13.54 5.52 20.07
C GLN A 170 12.82 6.34 21.15
N ARG A 171 11.62 6.83 20.86
CA ARG A 171 10.88 7.73 21.77
C ARG A 171 10.40 7.03 23.04
N TYR A 172 10.00 5.77 22.92
CA TYR A 172 9.36 5.00 23.98
C TYR A 172 10.27 3.92 24.57
N ALA A 173 11.53 3.83 24.13
CA ALA A 173 12.53 2.86 24.59
C ALA A 173 12.01 1.41 24.56
N LEU A 174 11.35 1.04 23.46
CA LEU A 174 10.75 -0.27 23.23
C LEU A 174 11.32 -0.92 21.96
N THR A 175 11.08 -2.22 21.81
CA THR A 175 11.44 -2.97 20.60
C THR A 175 10.18 -3.60 20.02
N LEU A 176 9.72 -3.06 18.90
CA LEU A 176 8.67 -3.68 18.09
C LEU A 176 9.21 -4.92 17.36
N VAL A 177 8.44 -6.00 17.40
CA VAL A 177 8.77 -7.32 16.85
C VAL A 177 8.41 -7.42 15.36
N THR A 178 7.42 -6.64 14.91
CA THR A 178 6.82 -6.74 13.58
C THR A 178 6.89 -5.41 12.84
N PRO A 179 8.03 -5.08 12.19
CA PRO A 179 8.20 -3.79 11.54
C PRO A 179 7.28 -3.59 10.31
N ALA A 180 6.78 -4.67 9.71
CA ALA A 180 5.84 -4.64 8.58
C ALA A 180 4.38 -4.72 9.07
N PHE A 181 4.00 -3.88 10.04
CA PHE A 181 2.70 -3.91 10.71
C PHE A 181 1.51 -3.69 9.75
N LEU A 182 1.72 -3.00 8.62
CA LEU A 182 0.68 -2.74 7.64
C LEU A 182 0.18 -4.02 6.99
N THR A 183 1.08 -4.91 6.57
CA THR A 183 0.76 -6.04 5.69
C THR A 183 0.90 -7.41 6.37
N THR A 184 1.48 -7.46 7.57
CA THR A 184 1.63 -8.72 8.31
C THR A 184 0.29 -9.18 8.86
N SER A 185 -0.26 -10.28 8.33
CA SER A 185 -1.46 -10.90 8.90
C SER A 185 -1.24 -11.25 10.38
N PHE A 186 -2.20 -10.89 11.23
CA PHE A 186 -2.17 -11.23 12.64
C PHE A 186 -3.58 -11.48 13.20
N VAL A 187 -3.61 -12.16 14.35
CA VAL A 187 -4.82 -12.41 15.12
C VAL A 187 -4.65 -11.76 16.48
N VAL A 188 -5.68 -11.05 16.95
CA VAL A 188 -5.66 -10.41 18.28
C VAL A 188 -5.45 -11.46 19.36
N GLY A 189 -4.61 -11.13 20.34
CA GLY A 189 -4.19 -12.03 21.42
C GLY A 189 -3.05 -12.99 21.05
N GLN A 190 -2.47 -12.91 19.85
CA GLN A 190 -1.32 -13.72 19.44
C GLN A 190 -0.02 -12.90 19.38
N PRO A 191 1.16 -13.55 19.52
CA PRO A 191 2.44 -12.88 19.29
C PRO A 191 2.54 -12.24 17.90
N GLY A 192 3.25 -11.11 17.79
CA GLY A 192 3.43 -10.36 16.55
C GLY A 192 2.90 -8.93 16.69
N VAL A 193 2.18 -8.44 15.66
CA VAL A 193 1.61 -7.08 15.63
C VAL A 193 0.81 -6.76 16.89
N ASP A 194 -0.01 -7.70 17.39
CA ASP A 194 -0.80 -7.46 18.59
C ASP A 194 0.05 -7.25 19.86
N SER A 195 1.16 -7.97 19.98
CA SER A 195 2.12 -7.74 21.09
C SER A 195 2.78 -6.37 20.99
N ASP A 196 3.03 -5.89 19.78
CA ASP A 196 3.56 -4.54 19.51
C ASP A 196 2.52 -3.47 19.90
N LEU A 197 1.25 -3.67 19.56
CA LEU A 197 0.15 -2.78 20.00
C LEU A 197 0.03 -2.73 21.52
N VAL A 198 0.09 -3.88 22.20
CA VAL A 198 0.07 -3.95 23.68
C VAL A 198 1.28 -3.22 24.28
N ALA A 199 2.47 -3.37 23.70
CA ALA A 199 3.68 -2.67 24.15
C ALA A 199 3.56 -1.16 23.96
N LEU A 200 3.04 -0.71 22.82
CA LEU A 200 2.81 0.70 22.50
C LEU A 200 1.78 1.34 23.43
N ALA A 201 0.66 0.66 23.69
CA ALA A 201 -0.35 1.11 24.65
C ALA A 201 0.24 1.22 26.06
N LYS A 202 0.99 0.22 26.51
CA LYS A 202 1.66 0.24 27.82
C LYS A 202 2.70 1.36 27.94
N ALA A 203 3.34 1.72 26.83
CA ALA A 203 4.31 2.81 26.79
C ALA A 203 3.66 4.22 26.67
N GLY A 204 2.34 4.29 26.48
CA GLY A 204 1.61 5.55 26.28
C GLY A 204 1.75 6.13 24.87
N ALA A 205 2.01 5.28 23.87
CA ALA A 205 1.94 5.67 22.46
C ALA A 205 0.53 5.55 21.87
N ILE A 206 -0.35 4.82 22.56
CA ILE A 206 -1.77 4.66 22.23
C ILE A 206 -2.57 5.13 23.46
N ASP A 207 -3.58 5.96 23.23
CA ASP A 207 -4.44 6.51 24.28
C ASP A 207 -5.51 5.51 24.75
N SER A 208 -6.30 5.91 25.75
CA SER A 208 -7.36 5.06 26.31
C SER A 208 -8.51 4.76 25.35
N ASN A 209 -8.62 5.47 24.23
CA ASN A 209 -9.63 5.25 23.20
C ASN A 209 -9.11 4.34 22.08
N GLY A 210 -7.87 3.84 22.19
CA GLY A 210 -7.24 3.05 21.16
C GLY A 210 -6.76 3.88 19.97
N LEU A 211 -6.60 5.20 20.11
CA LEU A 211 -6.03 6.07 19.08
C LEU A 211 -4.56 6.38 19.39
N PRO A 212 -3.74 6.77 18.41
CA PRO A 212 -2.39 7.25 18.70
C PRO A 212 -2.41 8.42 19.68
N ASP A 213 -1.56 8.35 20.71
CA ASP A 213 -1.41 9.43 21.69
C ASP A 213 -0.93 10.73 20.99
N PRO A 214 -1.40 11.93 21.40
CA PRO A 214 -0.98 13.19 20.78
C PRO A 214 0.54 13.41 20.72
N VAL A 215 1.31 12.87 21.67
CA VAL A 215 2.78 12.92 21.65
C VAL A 215 3.34 12.06 20.52
N ALA A 216 2.78 10.87 20.28
CA ALA A 216 3.15 10.04 19.14
C ALA A 216 2.78 10.73 17.82
N VAL A 217 1.57 11.29 17.72
CA VAL A 217 1.14 12.04 16.53
C VAL A 217 2.08 13.21 16.24
N SER A 218 2.43 13.99 17.27
CA SER A 218 3.35 15.12 17.13
C SER A 218 4.76 14.70 16.72
N LEU A 219 5.26 13.58 17.27
CA LEU A 219 6.54 13.00 16.87
C LEU A 219 6.56 12.63 15.39
N LEU A 220 5.55 11.88 14.92
CA LEU A 220 5.52 11.42 13.53
C LEU A 220 5.21 12.54 12.54
N THR A 221 4.44 13.55 12.96
CA THR A 221 4.25 14.77 12.16
C THR A 221 5.58 15.50 11.95
N GLN A 222 6.37 15.70 13.02
CA GLN A 222 7.68 16.36 12.91
C GLN A 222 8.67 15.53 12.09
N ALA A 223 8.70 14.22 12.30
CA ALA A 223 9.57 13.31 11.56
C ALA A 223 9.23 13.31 10.05
N GLY A 224 7.95 13.31 9.69
CA GLY A 224 7.51 13.38 8.29
C GLY A 224 7.82 14.73 7.66
N ALA A 225 7.54 15.84 8.36
CA ALA A 225 7.86 17.18 7.86
C ALA A 225 9.36 17.41 7.62
N ALA A 226 10.23 16.67 8.33
CA ALA A 226 11.68 16.70 8.11
C ALA A 226 12.14 15.94 6.85
N HIS A 227 11.25 15.16 6.22
CA HIS A 227 11.55 14.32 5.04
C HIS A 227 10.49 14.52 3.93
N PRO A 228 10.37 15.73 3.35
CA PRO A 228 9.34 16.02 2.35
C PRO A 228 9.51 15.20 1.05
N LEU A 229 8.39 14.94 0.38
CA LEU A 229 8.30 14.20 -0.90
C LEU A 229 8.04 15.11 -2.11
#